data_AF-A0ABD5T7U9-F1
#
_entry.id   AF-A0ABD5T7U9-F1
#
_cell.length_a   1.000
_cell.length_b   1.000
_cell.length_c   1.000
_cell.angle_alpha   90.00
_cell.angle_beta   90.00
_cell.angle_gamma   90.00
#
_symmetry.space_group_name_H-M   'P 1'
#
loop_
_entity.id
_entity.type
_entity.pdbx_description
1 polymer ?
#
loop_
_entity_poly.entity_id
_entity_poly.type
_entity_poly.pdbx_seq_one_letter_code
_entity_poly.pdbx_strand_id
1 'polypeptide(L)'
;FRADVAADRVLRERSDGWSNLSQSARSTVLGGLRLFVETCPSCGGDVSLGEEVVSSCCTTRDVVVARCEGCDARLLEIEPGSLDTAAD
;
A
#
# COMPACT_ATOMS: atom_id res chain seq x y z
N PHE A 1 3.89 -4.23 -5.08
CA PHE A 1 5.21 -4.32 -5.76
C PHE A 1 5.19 -3.75 -7.17
N ARG A 2 4.35 -4.23 -8.11
CA ARG A 2 4.29 -3.65 -9.48
C ARG A 2 3.91 -2.16 -9.47
N ALA A 3 2.88 -1.80 -8.69
CA ALA A 3 2.48 -0.41 -8.49
C ALA A 3 3.63 0.44 -7.90
N ASP A 4 4.35 -0.10 -6.91
CA ASP A 4 5.48 0.56 -6.25
C ASP A 4 6.64 0.85 -7.21
N VAL A 5 6.98 -0.10 -8.09
CA VAL A 5 8.05 0.11 -9.08
C VAL A 5 7.65 1.17 -10.10
N ALA A 6 6.39 1.17 -10.55
CA ALA A 6 5.87 2.21 -11.43
C ALA A 6 5.89 3.58 -10.74
N ALA A 7 5.46 3.65 -9.48
CA ALA A 7 5.47 4.87 -8.68
C ALA A 7 6.89 5.37 -8.39
N ASP A 8 7.85 4.50 -8.04
CA ASP A 8 9.26 4.88 -7.84
C ASP A 8 9.84 5.54 -9.10
N ARG A 9 9.55 5.00 -10.27
CA ARG A 9 9.98 5.60 -11.54
C ARG A 9 9.40 7.00 -11.73
N VAL A 10 8.09 7.16 -11.55
CA VAL A 10 7.42 8.46 -11.68
C VAL A 10 7.96 9.46 -10.66
N LEU A 11 8.21 9.03 -9.42
CA LEU A 11 8.71 9.90 -8.36
C LEU A 11 10.15 10.35 -8.59
N ARG A 12 11.02 9.49 -9.16
CA ARG A 12 12.37 9.89 -9.60
C ARG A 12 12.34 10.99 -10.66
N GLU A 13 11.35 10.96 -11.54
CA GLU A 13 11.20 11.95 -12.62
C GLU A 13 10.56 13.26 -12.12
N ARG A 14 9.75 13.20 -11.05
CA ARG A 14 8.93 14.33 -10.59
C ARG A 14 9.39 14.99 -9.28
N SER A 15 10.30 14.36 -8.54
CA SER A 15 10.78 14.84 -7.25
C SER A 15 12.29 14.66 -7.13
N ASP A 16 13.02 15.77 -7.20
CA ASP A 16 14.48 15.80 -7.05
C ASP A 16 14.94 15.24 -5.68
N GLY A 17 14.09 15.36 -4.66
CA GLY A 17 14.34 14.86 -3.31
C GLY A 17 14.11 13.35 -3.15
N TRP A 18 13.43 12.70 -4.08
CA TRP A 18 13.02 11.29 -3.94
C TRP A 18 14.21 10.35 -3.74
N SER A 19 15.27 10.53 -4.51
CA SER A 19 16.47 9.67 -4.43
C SER A 19 17.28 9.90 -3.15
N ASN A 20 17.07 11.02 -2.45
CA ASN A 20 17.75 11.35 -1.20
C ASN A 20 17.08 10.71 0.03
N LEU A 21 15.84 10.24 -0.12
CA LEU A 21 15.13 9.57 0.96
C LEU A 21 15.77 8.21 1.29
N SER A 22 15.77 7.88 2.58
CA SER A 22 16.16 6.53 3.03
C SER A 22 15.28 5.47 2.37
N GLN A 23 15.79 4.24 2.28
CA GLN A 23 14.99 3.13 1.74
C GLN A 23 13.69 2.93 2.53
N SER A 24 13.74 3.12 3.85
CA SER A 24 12.56 3.03 4.72
C SER A 24 11.52 4.08 4.36
N ALA A 25 11.93 5.35 4.27
CA ALA A 25 11.04 6.45 3.92
C ALA A 25 10.40 6.26 2.53
N ARG A 26 11.18 5.82 1.53
CA ARG A 26 10.62 5.50 0.21
C ARG A 26 9.62 4.36 0.28
N SER A 27 9.91 3.32 1.05
CA SER A 27 8.99 2.18 1.23
C SER A 27 7.68 2.63 1.88
N THR A 28 7.73 3.51 2.88
CA THR A 28 6.53 4.09 3.51
C THR A 28 5.68 4.86 2.50
N VAL A 29 6.28 5.76 1.73
CA VAL A 29 5.56 6.54 0.71
C VAL A 29 4.95 5.63 -0.36
N LEU A 30 5.72 4.69 -0.91
CA LEU A 30 5.23 3.75 -1.94
C LEU A 30 4.11 2.84 -1.40
N GLY A 31 4.21 2.42 -0.14
CA GLY A 31 3.17 1.66 0.56
C GLY A 31 1.88 2.48 0.70
N GLY A 32 1.98 3.74 1.12
CA GLY A 32 0.85 4.65 1.25
C GLY A 32 0.12 4.91 -0.07
N LEU A 33 0.85 5.00 -1.19
CA LEU A 33 0.25 5.17 -2.52
C LEU A 33 -0.69 4.01 -2.91
N ARG A 34 -0.55 2.83 -2.30
CA ARG A 34 -1.41 1.68 -2.59
C ARG A 34 -2.86 1.88 -2.11
N LEU A 35 -3.13 2.83 -1.23
CA LEU A 35 -4.48 3.24 -0.85
C LEU A 35 -5.30 3.79 -2.04
N PHE A 36 -4.61 4.29 -3.06
CA PHE A 36 -5.23 4.94 -4.22
C PHE A 36 -5.22 4.06 -5.49
N VAL A 37 -4.86 2.78 -5.36
CA VAL A 37 -4.84 1.86 -6.51
C VAL A 37 -6.24 1.30 -6.72
N GLU A 38 -6.89 1.72 -7.80
CA GLU A 38 -8.24 1.27 -8.17
C GLU A 38 -8.23 0.06 -9.12
N THR A 39 -7.11 -0.16 -9.83
CA THR A 39 -6.94 -1.26 -10.79
C THR A 39 -5.77 -2.15 -10.40
N CYS A 40 -6.04 -3.45 -10.30
CA CYS A 40 -5.06 -4.43 -9.85
C CYS A 40 -3.92 -4.57 -10.86
N PRO A 41 -2.65 -4.35 -10.46
CA PRO A 41 -1.52 -4.44 -11.37
C PRO A 41 -1.16 -5.89 -11.72
N SER A 42 -1.77 -6.88 -11.06
CA SER A 42 -1.53 -8.30 -11.30
C SER A 42 -2.41 -8.85 -12.42
N CYS A 43 -3.70 -8.53 -12.42
CA CYS A 43 -4.69 -9.10 -13.33
C CYS A 43 -5.59 -8.08 -14.05
N GLY A 44 -5.50 -6.78 -13.71
CA GLY A 44 -6.34 -5.72 -14.29
C GLY A 44 -7.75 -5.60 -13.72
N GLY A 45 -8.13 -6.43 -12.74
CA GLY A 45 -9.44 -6.33 -12.08
C GLY A 45 -9.54 -5.17 -11.09
N ASP A 46 -10.78 -4.82 -10.71
CA ASP A 46 -11.06 -3.74 -9.76
C ASP A 46 -10.47 -4.05 -8.38
N VAL A 47 -10.05 -2.99 -7.68
CA VAL A 47 -9.58 -3.04 -6.30
C VAL A 47 -10.59 -2.33 -5.41
N SER A 48 -11.04 -3.04 -4.38
CA SER A 48 -11.90 -2.49 -3.33
C SER A 48 -11.08 -2.23 -2.07
N LEU A 49 -11.49 -1.22 -1.30
CA LEU A 49 -10.98 -0.94 0.03
C LEU A 49 -12.05 -1.31 1.06
N GLY A 50 -11.67 -2.07 2.09
CA GLY A 50 -12.60 -2.48 3.14
C GLY A 50 -11.91 -2.76 4.47
N GLU A 51 -12.69 -2.72 5.54
CA GLU A 51 -12.25 -3.15 6.88
C GLU A 51 -12.45 -4.66 7.03
N GLU A 52 -11.45 -5.34 7.59
CA GLU A 52 -11.47 -6.77 7.88
C GLU A 52 -10.90 -7.04 9.28
N VAL A 53 -11.40 -8.09 9.93
CA VAL A 53 -10.79 -8.62 11.15
C VAL A 53 -9.87 -9.78 10.76
N VAL A 54 -8.57 -9.65 11.03
CA VAL A 54 -7.62 -10.74 10.83
C VAL A 54 -7.24 -11.36 12.17
N SER A 55 -7.40 -12.68 12.27
CA SER A 55 -7.01 -13.46 13.45
C SER A 55 -5.84 -14.38 13.13
N SER A 56 -4.85 -14.39 14.01
CA SER A 56 -3.77 -15.38 14.05
C SER A 56 -3.91 -16.26 15.31
N CYS A 57 -2.93 -17.14 15.58
CA CYS A 57 -2.93 -18.04 16.75
C CYS A 57 -3.17 -17.33 18.09
N CYS A 58 -2.80 -16.05 18.15
CA CYS A 58 -2.47 -15.38 19.40
C CYS A 58 -2.89 -13.91 19.41
N THR A 59 -3.36 -13.37 18.28
CA THR A 59 -3.85 -11.99 18.18
C THR A 59 -4.95 -11.87 17.15
N THR A 60 -5.87 -10.94 17.39
CA THR A 60 -6.94 -10.52 16.49
C THR A 60 -6.88 -9.01 16.38
N ARG A 61 -6.93 -8.48 15.16
CA ARG A 61 -6.83 -7.04 14.90
C ARG A 61 -7.69 -6.63 13.72
N ASP A 62 -8.23 -5.41 13.80
CA ASP A 62 -8.91 -4.74 12.70
C ASP A 62 -7.89 -4.17 11.73
N VAL A 63 -8.11 -4.39 10.44
CA VAL A 63 -7.24 -3.92 9.36
C VAL A 63 -8.06 -3.31 8.23
N VAL A 64 -7.49 -2.32 7.56
CA VAL A 64 -7.95 -1.85 6.25
C VAL A 64 -7.19 -2.61 5.18
N VAL A 65 -7.93 -3.20 4.24
CA VAL A 65 -7.40 -4.03 3.17
C VAL A 65 -7.78 -3.44 1.82
N ALA A 66 -6.79 -3.28 0.95
CA ALA A 66 -7.04 -3.09 -0.48
C ALA A 66 -6.96 -4.46 -1.16
N ARG A 67 -8.10 -5.01 -1.59
CA ARG A 67 -8.20 -6.34 -2.21
C ARG A 67 -8.63 -6.20 -3.67
N CYS A 68 -8.01 -7.00 -4.55
CA CYS A 68 -8.48 -7.15 -5.91
C CYS A 68 -9.66 -8.14 -5.98
N GLU A 69 -10.77 -7.73 -6.59
CA GLU A 69 -11.97 -8.57 -6.76
C GLU A 69 -11.80 -9.68 -7.82
N GLY A 70 -10.80 -9.55 -8.70
CA GLY A 70 -10.57 -10.50 -9.78
C GLY A 70 -9.62 -11.65 -9.44
N CYS A 71 -8.57 -11.39 -8.66
CA CYS A 71 -7.55 -12.40 -8.34
C CYS A 71 -7.25 -12.54 -6.84
N ASP A 72 -8.04 -11.89 -5.99
CA ASP A 72 -7.93 -11.89 -4.52
C ASP A 72 -6.58 -11.39 -3.98
N ALA A 73 -5.76 -10.77 -4.83
CA ALA A 73 -4.51 -10.18 -4.40
C ALA A 73 -4.78 -9.08 -3.35
N ARG A 74 -4.13 -9.20 -2.19
CA ARG A 74 -4.08 -8.15 -1.16
C ARG A 74 -2.95 -7.18 -1.49
N LEU A 75 -3.30 -5.99 -1.95
CA LEU A 75 -2.34 -4.96 -2.32
C LEU A 75 -1.82 -4.20 -1.10
N LEU A 76 -2.67 -4.02 -0.10
CA LEU A 76 -2.40 -3.32 1.15
C LEU A 76 -3.14 -4.01 2.29
N GLU A 77 -2.51 -4.07 3.46
CA GLU A 77 -3.12 -4.39 4.74
C GLU A 77 -2.44 -3.50 5.79
N ILE A 78 -3.21 -2.64 6.45
CA ILE A 78 -2.72 -1.73 7.49
C ILE A 78 -3.68 -1.69 8.65
N GLU A 79 -3.17 -1.40 9.85
CA GLU A 79 -4.03 -1.13 10.99
C GLU A 79 -4.53 0.32 10.89
N PRO A 80 -5.81 0.62 11.19
CA PRO A 80 -6.38 1.97 11.01
C PRO A 80 -5.56 3.08 11.68
N GLY A 81 -4.90 2.79 12.81
CA GLY A 81 -4.05 3.75 13.54
C GLY A 81 -2.57 3.78 13.14
N SER A 82 -2.12 2.98 12.16
CA SER A 82 -0.69 2.90 11.83
C SER A 82 -0.19 4.02 10.92
N LEU A 83 -1.09 4.83 10.34
CA LEU A 83 -0.72 5.93 9.44
C LEU A 83 -0.36 7.22 10.19
N ASP A 84 -0.75 7.36 11.46
CA ASP A 84 -0.49 8.56 12.26
C ASP A 84 1.00 8.72 12.61
N THR A 85 1.77 7.64 12.61
CA THR A 85 3.21 7.66 12.95
C THR A 85 4.12 8.05 11.79
N ALA A 86 3.60 8.18 10.56
CA ALA A 86 4.40 8.48 9.36
C ALA A 86 4.54 9.99 9.09
N ALA A 87 3.87 10.83 9.87
CA ALA A 87 3.88 12.29 9.74
C ALA A 87 4.80 13.01 10.75
N ASP A 88 5.43 12.25 11.66
CA ASP A 88 6.39 12.74 12.68
C ASP A 88 7.85 12.44 12.29
#